data_AF-A0A4P8PMG8-F1
#
_entry.id   AF-A0A4P8PMG8-F1
#
_cell.length_a   1.000
_cell.length_b   1.000
_cell.length_c   1.000
_cell.angle_alpha   90.00
_cell.angle_beta   90.00
_cell.angle_gamma   90.00
#
_symmetry.space_group_name_H-M   'P 1'
#
loop_
_entity.id
_entity.type
_entity.pdbx_description
1 polymer ?
#
loop_
_entity_poly.entity_id
_entity_poly.type
_entity_poly.pdbx_seq_one_letter_code
_entity_poly.pdbx_strand_id
1 'polypeptide(L)'
;MPITGLAVAAVLLLGACGSDGVPDDRTGPQGPAATTDVMPQHDEHDDHEHPPRATQGYDPQRLAEFVAAFRAQYPQFAVGRDDDDIADIAIESCDDLANNVDERVVTAHIVDRAEHDGVVPTPEQARTIHGLTGAVCS
;
A
#
# COMPACT_ATOMS: atom_id res chain seq x y z
N MET A 1 -24.55 -1.52 -37.21
CA MET A 1 -25.15 -2.67 -36.49
C MET A 1 -24.63 -3.92 -37.15
N PRO A 2 -23.87 -4.77 -36.44
CA PRO A 2 -24.52 -5.99 -35.94
C PRO A 2 -23.97 -6.54 -34.58
N ILE A 3 -24.84 -7.32 -33.90
CA ILE A 3 -24.64 -8.46 -32.95
C ILE A 3 -23.92 -8.22 -31.60
N THR A 4 -24.63 -8.15 -30.46
CA THR A 4 -24.97 -9.27 -29.53
C THR A 4 -23.71 -10.06 -29.12
N GLY A 5 -23.20 -10.09 -27.89
CA GLY A 5 -23.81 -10.10 -26.55
C GLY A 5 -23.31 -11.37 -25.86
N LEU A 6 -22.61 -11.28 -24.73
CA LEU A 6 -22.45 -12.40 -23.78
C LEU A 6 -22.01 -11.85 -22.41
N ALA A 7 -22.94 -11.82 -21.46
CA ALA A 7 -22.65 -11.63 -20.05
C ALA A 7 -22.35 -13.00 -19.43
N VAL A 8 -21.22 -13.12 -18.71
CA VAL A 8 -20.94 -14.26 -17.85
C VAL A 8 -20.87 -13.75 -16.42
N ALA A 9 -21.93 -14.00 -15.66
CA ALA A 9 -21.94 -13.85 -14.22
C ALA A 9 -21.41 -15.15 -13.60
N ALA A 10 -20.41 -15.04 -12.71
CA ALA A 10 -20.00 -16.14 -11.84
C ALA A 10 -20.01 -15.63 -10.39
N VAL A 11 -20.97 -16.14 -9.63
CA VAL A 11 -21.12 -16.02 -8.18
C VAL A 11 -20.41 -17.22 -7.54
N LEU A 12 -19.44 -17.00 -6.66
CA LEU A 12 -18.94 -18.01 -5.70
C LEU A 12 -18.52 -17.25 -4.42
N LEU A 13 -19.35 -17.21 -3.38
CA LEU A 13 -19.47 -18.12 -2.22
C LEU A 13 -18.69 -17.62 -0.98
N LEU A 14 -19.45 -17.34 0.08
CA LEU A 14 -18.97 -17.03 1.43
C LEU A 14 -18.22 -18.22 2.04
N GLY A 15 -17.03 -17.96 2.59
CA GLY A 15 -16.38 -18.81 3.57
C GLY A 15 -16.36 -18.11 4.93
N ALA A 16 -17.15 -18.62 5.86
CA ALA A 16 -17.17 -18.27 7.27
C ALA A 16 -16.53 -19.41 8.09
N CYS A 17 -15.67 -19.07 9.06
CA CYS A 17 -15.32 -19.81 10.31
C CYS A 17 -14.09 -19.08 10.90
N GLY A 18 -14.06 -18.55 12.13
CA GLY A 18 -14.36 -19.21 13.41
C GLY A 18 -13.22 -20.20 13.74
N SER A 19 -12.47 -20.15 14.84
CA SER A 19 -12.72 -19.65 16.19
C SER A 19 -11.45 -19.67 17.05
N ASP A 20 -11.46 -18.84 18.10
CA ASP A 20 -10.98 -19.04 19.49
C ASP A 20 -9.62 -19.70 19.82
N GLY A 21 -8.75 -18.88 20.43
CA GLY A 21 -8.44 -18.96 21.87
C GLY A 21 -7.36 -19.93 22.36
N VAL A 22 -6.22 -19.39 22.80
CA VAL A 22 -5.43 -19.91 23.95
C VAL A 22 -4.74 -18.74 24.67
N PRO A 23 -5.07 -18.45 25.94
CA PRO A 23 -4.19 -17.73 26.86
C PRO A 23 -3.70 -18.69 27.95
N ASP A 24 -2.38 -18.91 28.02
CA ASP A 24 -1.66 -19.45 29.18
C ASP A 24 -0.15 -19.27 28.86
N ASP A 25 0.76 -18.92 29.76
CA ASP A 25 0.83 -19.22 31.18
C ASP A 25 1.71 -18.17 31.89
N ARG A 26 1.31 -17.80 33.09
CA ARG A 26 2.12 -17.05 34.04
C ARG A 26 2.96 -18.04 34.85
N THR A 27 4.26 -18.11 34.58
CA THR A 27 5.23 -18.67 35.52
C THR A 27 6.20 -17.57 35.97
N GLY A 28 6.18 -17.26 37.28
CA GLY A 28 7.05 -16.27 37.96
C GLY A 28 8.54 -16.68 38.05
N PRO A 29 9.43 -15.97 38.81
CA PRO A 29 9.18 -15.46 40.17
C PRO A 29 9.66 -14.02 40.46
N GLN A 30 9.17 -13.45 41.57
CA GLN A 30 9.67 -12.25 42.22
C GLN A 30 10.90 -12.56 43.10
N GLY A 31 12.00 -11.79 42.98
CA GLY A 31 13.12 -11.78 43.94
C GLY A 31 14.35 -10.98 43.44
N PRO A 32 15.12 -10.31 44.31
CA PRO A 32 15.51 -8.90 44.10
C PRO A 32 16.91 -8.63 43.50
N ALA A 33 16.97 -7.50 42.78
CA ALA A 33 18.08 -6.58 42.45
C ALA A 33 19.54 -7.07 42.55
N ALA A 34 20.21 -7.12 41.39
CA ALA A 34 21.65 -6.84 41.24
C ALA A 34 21.95 -6.28 39.84
N THR A 35 22.25 -4.99 39.80
CA THR A 35 23.03 -4.20 38.82
C THR A 35 22.98 -4.60 37.35
N THR A 36 22.21 -3.82 36.60
CA THR A 36 22.24 -3.65 35.14
C THR A 36 23.58 -3.08 34.69
N ASP A 37 24.40 -3.89 34.04
CA ASP A 37 25.36 -3.44 33.02
C ASP A 37 25.13 -4.32 31.79
N VAL A 38 24.15 -3.91 30.98
CA VAL A 38 23.89 -4.47 29.66
C VAL A 38 23.80 -3.26 28.75
N MET A 39 24.82 -3.09 27.92
CA MET A 39 24.80 -2.14 26.81
C MET A 39 23.52 -2.36 25.99
N PRO A 40 22.74 -1.32 25.67
CA PRO A 40 21.76 -1.46 24.62
C PRO A 40 22.54 -1.61 23.31
N GLN A 41 22.61 -2.85 22.81
CA GLN A 41 22.65 -3.05 21.36
C GLN A 41 21.27 -2.61 20.89
N HIS A 42 21.16 -1.32 20.58
CA HIS A 42 20.08 -0.80 19.78
C HIS A 42 20.37 -1.31 18.37
N ASP A 43 19.95 -2.54 18.09
CA ASP A 43 19.57 -2.91 16.74
C ASP A 43 18.40 -1.98 16.39
N GLU A 44 18.76 -0.82 15.87
CA GLU A 44 17.87 0.05 15.10
C GLU A 44 17.54 -0.75 13.83
N HIS A 45 16.67 -1.74 13.98
CA HIS A 45 15.70 -2.05 12.94
C HIS A 45 14.92 -0.75 12.77
N ASP A 46 15.40 0.06 11.84
CA ASP A 46 14.66 1.15 11.26
C ASP A 46 13.57 0.51 10.40
N ASP A 47 12.61 -0.14 11.07
CA ASP A 47 11.29 -0.35 10.54
C ASP A 47 10.69 1.06 10.46
N HIS A 48 11.03 1.78 9.38
CA HIS A 48 10.26 2.90 8.87
C HIS A 48 8.90 2.35 8.44
N GLU A 49 8.13 1.80 9.37
CA GLU A 49 6.71 1.64 9.25
C GLU A 49 6.18 3.07 9.33
N HIS A 50 6.11 3.73 8.17
CA HIS A 50 5.36 4.95 8.02
C HIS A 50 3.97 4.59 8.56
N PRO A 51 3.50 5.17 9.68
CA PRO A 51 2.18 4.86 10.18
C PRO A 51 1.24 5.12 9.00
N PRO A 52 0.41 4.14 8.57
CA PRO A 52 -0.34 4.26 7.33
C PRO A 52 -1.03 5.59 7.40
N ARG A 53 -0.69 6.49 6.47
CA ARG A 53 -1.24 7.84 6.47
C ARG A 53 -2.71 7.59 6.23
N ALA A 54 -3.47 7.61 7.33
CA ALA A 54 -4.84 7.12 7.31
C ALA A 54 -5.50 7.80 6.12
N THR A 55 -6.15 7.01 5.26
CA THR A 55 -6.77 7.37 3.98
C THR A 55 -7.82 8.51 4.09
N GLN A 56 -7.87 9.20 5.23
CA GLN A 56 -8.57 10.41 5.60
C GLN A 56 -8.48 11.47 4.50
N GLY A 57 -9.49 11.50 3.65
CA GLY A 57 -9.61 12.45 2.55
C GLY A 57 -9.89 11.78 1.21
N TYR A 58 -9.63 10.47 1.09
CA TYR A 58 -9.81 9.70 -0.12
C TYR A 58 -10.82 8.55 0.09
N ASP A 59 -11.57 8.23 -0.97
CA ASP A 59 -12.53 7.13 -0.91
C ASP A 59 -11.81 5.77 -0.86
N PRO A 60 -12.11 4.91 0.13
CA PRO A 60 -11.39 3.65 0.31
C PRO A 60 -11.63 2.65 -0.82
N GLN A 61 -12.79 2.71 -1.48
CA GLN A 61 -13.06 1.86 -2.64
C GLN A 61 -12.21 2.29 -3.83
N ARG A 62 -12.05 3.59 -4.06
CA ARG A 62 -11.18 4.11 -5.13
C ARG A 62 -9.71 3.78 -4.91
N LEU A 63 -9.23 3.84 -3.67
CA LEU A 63 -7.88 3.41 -3.33
C LEU A 63 -7.69 1.90 -3.56
N ALA A 64 -8.65 1.07 -3.15
CA ALA A 64 -8.60 -0.37 -3.43
C ALA A 64 -8.62 -0.68 -4.94
N GLU A 65 -9.41 0.05 -5.73
CA GLU A 65 -9.43 -0.03 -7.19
C GLU A 65 -8.07 0.34 -7.80
N PHE A 66 -7.45 1.41 -7.31
CA PHE A 66 -6.10 1.81 -7.71
C PHE A 66 -5.08 0.71 -7.40
N VAL A 67 -5.05 0.21 -6.18
CA VAL A 67 -4.12 -0.84 -5.74
C VAL A 67 -4.29 -2.10 -6.59
N ALA A 68 -5.52 -2.53 -6.83
CA ALA A 68 -5.82 -3.68 -7.68
C ALA A 68 -5.34 -3.47 -9.13
N ALA A 69 -5.61 -2.29 -9.71
CA ALA A 69 -5.18 -1.96 -11.06
C ALA A 69 -3.64 -1.86 -11.18
N PHE A 70 -2.99 -1.28 -10.17
CA PHE A 70 -1.54 -1.16 -10.09
C PHE A 70 -0.87 -2.53 -10.01
N ARG A 71 -1.32 -3.39 -9.09
CA ARG A 71 -0.81 -4.78 -8.95
C ARG A 71 -1.02 -5.60 -10.23
N ALA A 72 -2.15 -5.43 -10.90
CA ALA A 72 -2.46 -6.17 -12.12
C ALA A 72 -1.59 -5.75 -13.32
N GLN A 73 -1.32 -4.45 -13.47
CA GLN A 73 -0.55 -3.92 -14.61
C GLN A 73 0.96 -3.91 -14.36
N TYR A 74 1.37 -3.76 -13.10
CA TYR A 74 2.77 -3.54 -12.72
C TYR A 74 3.19 -4.47 -11.57
N PRO A 75 3.10 -5.79 -11.75
CA PRO A 75 3.46 -6.73 -10.69
C PRO A 75 4.90 -6.52 -10.20
N GLN A 76 5.83 -6.14 -11.08
CA GLN A 76 7.23 -5.89 -10.72
C GLN A 76 7.44 -4.68 -9.80
N PHE A 77 6.49 -3.73 -9.72
CA PHE A 77 6.56 -2.59 -8.80
C PHE A 77 5.79 -2.82 -7.51
N ALA A 78 5.09 -3.96 -7.40
CA ALA A 78 4.13 -4.25 -6.33
C ALA A 78 4.45 -5.51 -5.51
N VAL A 79 5.32 -6.39 -6.03
CA VAL A 79 5.85 -7.52 -5.25
C VAL A 79 6.51 -6.98 -3.99
N GLY A 80 6.24 -7.58 -2.83
CA GLY A 80 6.85 -7.17 -1.56
C GLY A 80 6.18 -5.98 -0.86
N ARG A 81 5.40 -5.16 -1.58
CA ARG A 81 4.65 -4.03 -1.03
C ARG A 81 3.28 -4.45 -0.51
N ASP A 82 2.86 -3.88 0.61
CA ASP A 82 1.47 -3.97 1.06
C ASP A 82 0.56 -3.00 0.28
N ASP A 83 -0.74 -3.07 0.57
CA ASP A 83 -1.74 -2.27 -0.14
C ASP A 83 -1.69 -0.79 0.25
N ASP A 84 -1.30 -0.45 1.48
CA ASP A 84 -1.22 0.93 1.95
C ASP A 84 -0.02 1.63 1.28
N ASP A 85 1.13 0.95 1.20
CA ASP A 85 2.32 1.40 0.46
C ASP A 85 2.00 1.73 -1.02
N ILE A 86 1.16 0.92 -1.65
CA ILE A 86 0.76 1.14 -3.05
C ILE A 86 -0.26 2.28 -3.11
N ALA A 87 -1.22 2.33 -2.20
CA ALA A 87 -2.23 3.39 -2.12
C ALA A 87 -1.58 4.77 -1.93
N ASP A 88 -0.48 4.87 -1.18
CA ASP A 88 0.24 6.12 -0.95
C ASP A 88 0.77 6.77 -2.24
N ILE A 89 1.09 5.97 -3.28
CA ILE A 89 1.44 6.51 -4.60
C ILE A 89 0.31 7.38 -5.14
N ALA A 90 -0.94 6.93 -5.00
CA ALA A 90 -2.11 7.68 -5.47
C ALA A 90 -2.40 8.87 -4.57
N ILE A 91 -2.36 8.69 -3.25
CA ILE A 91 -2.61 9.74 -2.25
C ILE A 91 -1.66 10.91 -2.47
N GLU A 92 -0.35 10.66 -2.50
CA GLU A 92 0.60 11.75 -2.65
C GLU A 92 0.56 12.40 -4.04
N SER A 93 0.23 11.63 -5.08
CA SER A 93 0.03 12.21 -6.42
C SER A 93 -1.21 13.10 -6.48
N CYS A 94 -2.28 12.73 -5.79
CA CYS A 94 -3.46 13.58 -5.65
C CYS A 94 -3.16 14.85 -4.83
N ASP A 95 -2.36 14.73 -3.76
CA ASP A 95 -1.89 15.89 -2.99
C ASP A 95 -1.07 16.83 -3.89
N ASP A 96 -0.13 16.31 -4.70
CA ASP A 96 0.65 17.12 -5.64
C ASP A 96 -0.26 17.86 -6.64
N LEU A 97 -1.24 17.17 -7.21
CA LEU A 97 -2.22 17.75 -8.14
C LEU A 97 -3.09 18.83 -7.47
N ALA A 98 -3.56 18.59 -6.24
CA ALA A 98 -4.32 19.55 -5.47
C ALA A 98 -3.51 20.83 -5.16
N ASN A 99 -2.19 20.69 -5.01
CA ASN A 99 -1.26 21.79 -4.82
C ASN A 99 -0.83 22.49 -6.14
N ASN A 100 -1.42 22.13 -7.29
CA ASN A 100 -1.11 22.68 -8.61
C ASN A 100 0.36 22.48 -9.02
N VAL A 101 0.97 21.37 -8.59
CA VAL A 101 2.29 20.96 -9.08
C VAL A 101 2.20 20.66 -10.59
N ASP A 102 3.25 21.01 -11.35
CA ASP A 102 3.32 20.76 -12.80
C ASP A 102 3.21 19.25 -13.08
N GLU A 103 2.38 18.87 -14.06
CA GLU A 103 2.12 17.46 -14.38
C GLU A 103 3.41 16.66 -14.66
N ARG A 104 4.44 17.29 -15.24
CA ARG A 104 5.71 16.60 -15.49
C ARG A 104 6.47 16.35 -14.19
N VAL A 105 6.35 17.25 -13.21
CA VAL A 105 6.91 17.09 -11.88
C VAL A 105 6.14 16.00 -11.12
N VAL A 106 4.80 16.00 -11.18
CA VAL A 106 3.98 14.91 -10.59
C VAL A 106 4.35 13.55 -11.19
N THR A 107 4.53 13.48 -12.51
CA THR A 107 4.96 12.25 -13.18
C THR A 107 6.35 11.81 -12.74
N ALA A 108 7.28 12.74 -12.47
CA ALA A 108 8.59 12.42 -11.92
C ALA A 108 8.49 11.88 -10.50
N HIS A 109 7.69 12.50 -9.63
CA HIS A 109 7.44 11.97 -8.28
C HIS A 109 6.80 10.57 -8.33
N ILE A 110 5.92 10.30 -9.30
CA ILE A 110 5.37 8.95 -9.50
C ILE A 110 6.46 7.94 -9.85
N VAL A 111 7.47 8.30 -10.65
CA VAL A 111 8.62 7.41 -10.90
C VAL A 111 9.30 7.06 -9.59
N ASP A 112 9.60 8.05 -8.76
CA ASP A 112 10.30 7.87 -7.49
C ASP A 112 9.47 7.02 -6.50
N ARG A 113 8.14 7.23 -6.43
CA ARG A 113 7.24 6.49 -5.53
C ARG A 113 6.91 5.07 -5.98
N ALA A 114 6.88 4.85 -7.30
CA ALA A 114 6.60 3.54 -7.88
C ALA A 114 7.87 2.71 -8.13
N GLU A 115 9.06 3.31 -8.00
CA GLU A 115 10.30 2.55 -7.93
C GLU A 115 10.25 1.57 -6.74
N HIS A 116 10.63 0.32 -7.01
CA HIS A 116 10.69 -0.70 -5.99
C HIS A 116 11.81 -1.69 -6.30
N ASP A 117 12.59 -2.08 -5.30
CA ASP A 117 13.72 -3.02 -5.42
C ASP A 117 14.69 -2.71 -6.59
N GLY A 118 14.93 -1.42 -6.84
CA GLY A 118 15.80 -0.94 -7.93
C GLY A 118 15.20 -1.10 -9.34
N VAL A 119 13.92 -1.46 -9.45
CA VAL A 119 13.18 -1.47 -10.71
C VAL A 119 12.48 -0.12 -10.89
N VAL A 120 13.00 0.67 -11.82
CA VAL A 120 12.52 2.03 -12.09
C VAL A 120 11.42 2.02 -13.16
N PRO A 121 10.26 2.66 -12.93
CA PRO A 121 9.25 2.87 -13.95
C PRO A 121 9.78 3.65 -15.16
N THR A 122 9.42 3.20 -16.36
CA THR A 122 9.67 4.00 -17.57
C THR A 122 8.77 5.25 -17.58
N PRO A 123 9.14 6.31 -18.32
CA PRO A 123 8.30 7.51 -18.43
C PRO A 123 6.89 7.24 -18.95
N GLU A 124 6.71 6.19 -19.76
CA GLU A 124 5.40 5.78 -20.25
C GLU A 124 4.57 5.11 -19.16
N GLN A 125 5.18 4.20 -18.37
CA GLN A 125 4.53 3.59 -17.21
C GLN A 125 4.13 4.64 -16.17
N ALA A 126 4.99 5.61 -15.88
CA ALA A 126 4.68 6.68 -14.93
C ALA A 126 3.48 7.53 -15.38
N ARG A 127 3.37 7.85 -16.68
CA ARG A 127 2.18 8.54 -17.22
C ARG A 127 0.92 7.69 -17.11
N THR A 128 1.01 6.38 -17.32
CA THR A 128 -0.14 5.50 -17.14
C THR A 128 -0.56 5.43 -15.67
N ILE A 129 0.40 5.33 -14.74
CA ILE A 129 0.13 5.38 -13.29
C ILE A 129 -0.53 6.71 -12.91
N HIS A 130 -0.04 7.84 -13.42
CA HIS A 130 -0.68 9.15 -13.25
C HIS A 130 -2.13 9.16 -13.76
N GLY A 131 -2.42 8.46 -14.86
CA GLY A 131 -3.80 8.28 -15.34
C GLY A 131 -4.69 7.50 -14.37
N LEU A 132 -4.13 6.53 -13.64
CA LEU A 132 -4.86 5.76 -12.63
C LEU A 132 -5.17 6.60 -11.38
N THR A 133 -4.28 7.51 -10.98
CA THR A 133 -4.49 8.36 -9.80
C THR A 133 -5.65 9.34 -9.99
N GLY A 134 -5.94 9.75 -11.22
CA GLY A 134 -7.07 10.64 -11.52
C GLY A 134 -8.44 10.11 -11.07
N ALA A 135 -8.63 8.80 -10.98
CA ALA A 135 -9.87 8.19 -10.48
C ALA A 135 -9.98 8.22 -8.94
N VAL A 136 -8.88 8.46 -8.23
CA VAL A 136 -8.79 8.60 -6.77
C VAL A 136 -9.00 10.05 -6.35
N CYS A 137 -8.48 11.01 -7.12
CA CYS A 137 -8.52 12.43 -6.76
C CYS A 137 -9.90 13.11 -6.94
N SER A 138 -10.92 12.38 -7.41
CA SER A 138 -12.22 12.91 -7.88
C SER A 138 -13.41 12.52 -7.00
#